data_AF-A0A1A8P888-F1
#
_entry.id   AF-A0A1A8P888-F1
#
_cell.length_a   1.000
_cell.length_b   1.000
_cell.length_c   1.000
_cell.angle_alpha   90.00
_cell.angle_beta   90.00
_cell.angle_gamma   90.00
#
_symmetry.space_group_name_H-M   'P 1'
#
loop_
_entity.id
_entity.type
_entity.pdbx_description
1 polymer ?
#
loop_
_entity_poly.entity_id
_entity_poly.type
_entity_poly.pdbx_seq_one_letter_code
_entity_poly.pdbx_strand_id
1 'polypeptide(L)'
;SIPKEADIFWSHCWTDERQLLQRKHHSVYLKALTDALHDAQRRKMNLVDVQMRVNGAIFEHNRRNPGAAYSIDVKHTLRKNLYLD
;
A
#
# COMPACT_ATOMS: atom_id res chain seq x y z
N SER A 1 11.73 28.68 0.07
CA SER A 1 10.31 28.33 -0.10
C SER A 1 10.17 26.81 -0.09
N ILE A 2 8.97 26.27 0.16
CA ILE A 2 8.70 24.83 0.05
C ILE A 2 8.34 24.52 -1.42
N PRO A 3 8.90 23.46 -2.05
CA PRO A 3 8.49 23.03 -3.39
C PRO A 3 6.99 22.72 -3.46
N LYS A 4 6.35 22.96 -4.61
CA LYS A 4 4.90 22.72 -4.76
C LYS A 4 4.54 21.24 -4.66
N GLU A 5 5.52 20.38 -4.97
CA GLU A 5 5.39 18.93 -5.00
C GLU A 5 5.86 18.28 -3.69
N ALA A 6 6.21 19.07 -2.67
CA ALA A 6 6.60 18.56 -1.36
C ALA A 6 5.40 18.02 -0.58
N ASP A 7 5.68 17.16 0.40
CA ASP A 7 4.69 16.62 1.33
C ASP A 7 3.60 15.74 0.69
N ILE A 8 3.93 15.09 -0.44
CA ILE A 8 3.04 14.15 -1.11
C ILE A 8 3.53 12.72 -0.91
N PHE A 9 2.59 11.80 -0.70
CA PHE A 9 2.83 10.36 -0.63
C PHE A 9 1.95 9.66 -1.67
N TRP A 10 2.57 8.95 -2.61
CA TRP A 10 1.90 8.16 -3.64
C TRP A 10 2.13 6.68 -3.38
N SER A 11 1.04 5.96 -3.14
CA SER A 11 1.05 4.49 -3.09
C SER A 11 0.06 3.97 -4.13
N HIS A 12 0.61 3.47 -5.23
CA HIS A 12 -0.15 3.03 -6.39
C HIS A 12 -0.03 1.52 -6.53
N CYS A 13 -1.17 0.85 -6.68
CA CYS A 13 -1.25 -0.58 -6.91
C CYS A 13 -2.08 -0.88 -8.15
N TRP A 14 -1.65 -1.84 -8.95
CA TRP A 14 -2.40 -2.33 -10.10
C TRP A 14 -2.28 -3.85 -10.24
N THR A 15 -3.19 -4.41 -11.02
CA THR A 15 -3.27 -5.84 -11.31
C THR A 15 -3.88 -6.05 -12.69
N ASP A 16 -3.89 -7.29 -13.18
CA ASP A 16 -4.53 -7.63 -14.45
C ASP A 16 -6.04 -7.36 -14.40
N GLU A 17 -6.58 -6.74 -15.46
CA GLU A 17 -7.99 -6.38 -15.58
C GLU A 17 -8.93 -7.58 -15.34
N ARG A 18 -8.55 -8.78 -15.78
CA ARG A 18 -9.34 -10.00 -15.60
C ARG A 18 -9.57 -10.33 -14.13
N GLN A 19 -8.68 -9.91 -13.24
CA GLN A 19 -8.86 -10.07 -11.80
C GLN A 19 -9.91 -9.10 -11.25
N LEU A 20 -9.93 -7.86 -11.75
CA LEU A 20 -10.87 -6.82 -11.34
C LEU A 20 -12.31 -7.14 -11.80
N LEU A 21 -12.46 -7.79 -12.95
CA LEU A 21 -13.76 -8.19 -13.51
C LEU A 21 -14.40 -9.39 -12.80
N GLN A 22 -13.72 -10.04 -11.86
CA GLN A 22 -14.30 -11.14 -11.11
C GLN A 22 -15.42 -10.64 -10.18
N ARG A 23 -16.61 -11.27 -10.22
CA ARG A 23 -17.79 -10.85 -9.45
C ARG A 23 -17.58 -10.77 -7.92
N LYS A 24 -16.52 -11.40 -7.39
CA LYS A 24 -16.14 -11.38 -5.98
C LYS A 24 -14.68 -10.95 -5.77
N HIS A 25 -14.19 -10.04 -6.61
CA HIS A 25 -12.87 -9.47 -6.42
C HIS A 25 -12.79 -8.77 -5.05
N HIS A 26 -11.84 -9.19 -4.23
CA HIS A 26 -11.48 -8.50 -3.00
C HIS A 26 -10.04 -8.04 -3.14
N SER A 27 -9.82 -6.73 -3.19
CA SER A 27 -8.49 -6.18 -3.39
C SER A 27 -7.58 -6.56 -2.22
N VAL A 28 -6.59 -7.42 -2.50
CA VAL A 28 -5.58 -7.82 -1.51
C VAL A 28 -4.78 -6.60 -1.04
N TYR A 29 -4.52 -5.67 -1.95
CA TYR A 29 -3.85 -4.41 -1.63
C TYR A 29 -4.66 -3.55 -0.66
N LEU A 30 -5.95 -3.32 -0.93
CA LEU A 30 -6.79 -2.51 -0.04
C LEU A 30 -6.97 -3.19 1.31
N LYS A 31 -7.14 -4.51 1.34
CA LYS A 31 -7.17 -5.29 2.58
C LYS A 31 -5.89 -5.10 3.40
N ALA A 32 -4.73 -5.32 2.79
CA ALA A 32 -3.44 -5.17 3.45
C ALA A 32 -3.19 -3.74 3.93
N LEU A 33 -3.57 -2.74 3.13
CA LEU A 33 -3.47 -1.33 3.48
C LEU A 33 -4.36 -0.99 4.68
N THR A 34 -5.64 -1.40 4.66
CA THR A 34 -6.56 -1.19 5.79
C THR A 34 -6.07 -1.87 7.06
N ASP A 35 -5.58 -3.11 6.99
CA ASP A 35 -5.06 -3.83 8.15
C ASP A 35 -3.80 -3.15 8.70
N ALA A 36 -2.89 -2.72 7.81
CA ALA A 36 -1.66 -2.04 8.21
C ALA A 36 -1.90 -0.64 8.80
N LEU A 37 -2.87 0.13 8.29
CA LEU A 37 -3.26 1.44 8.82
C LEU A 37 -3.86 1.33 10.24
N HIS A 38 -4.75 0.35 10.47
CA HIS A 38 -5.28 0.09 11.82
C HIS A 38 -4.17 -0.29 12.81
N ASP A 39 -3.24 -1.14 12.37
CA ASP A 39 -2.09 -1.50 13.19
C ASP A 39 -1.16 -0.30 13.44
N ALA A 40 -1.04 0.62 12.47
CA ALA A 40 -0.23 1.83 12.60
C ALA A 40 -0.72 2.76 13.70
N GLN A 41 -2.04 2.99 13.77
CA GLN A 41 -2.65 3.80 14.84
C GLN A 41 -2.35 3.20 16.21
N ARG A 42 -2.49 1.88 16.36
CA ARG A 42 -2.23 1.19 17.62
C ARG A 42 -0.75 1.18 18.02
N ARG A 43 0.16 1.05 17.06
CA ARG A 43 1.60 0.84 17.29
C ARG A 43 2.46 2.08 17.02
N LYS A 44 1.83 3.21 16.70
CA LYS A 44 2.48 4.47 16.31
C LYS A 44 3.51 4.27 15.19
N MET A 45 3.13 3.55 14.15
CA MET A 45 3.98 3.38 12.97
C MET A 45 3.87 4.58 12.04
N ASN A 46 4.97 4.94 11.39
CA ASN A 46 4.92 5.96 10.33
C ASN A 46 4.40 5.36 9.01
N LEU A 47 3.97 6.22 8.08
CA LEU A 47 3.37 5.80 6.81
C LEU A 47 4.34 5.00 5.91
N VAL A 48 5.65 5.20 6.02
CA VAL A 48 6.65 4.41 5.29
C VAL A 48 6.67 2.97 5.83
N ASP A 49 6.63 2.79 7.15
CA ASP A 49 6.55 1.48 7.78
C ASP A 49 5.23 0.75 7.45
N VAL A 50 4.12 1.48 7.37
CA VAL A 50 2.84 0.95 6.90
C VAL A 50 3.00 0.37 5.50
N GLN A 51 3.61 1.13 4.59
CA GLN A 51 3.79 0.68 3.23
C GLN A 51 4.75 -0.51 3.10
N MET A 52 5.77 -0.62 3.95
CA MET A 52 6.61 -1.82 4.02
C MET A 52 5.81 -3.06 4.40
N ARG A 53 4.84 -2.96 5.31
CA ARG A 53 3.93 -4.08 5.63
C ARG A 53 3.05 -4.46 4.47
N VAL A 54 2.49 -3.46 3.77
CA VAL A 54 1.68 -3.69 2.55
C VAL A 54 2.50 -4.40 1.49
N ASN A 55 3.74 -3.95 1.24
CA ASN A 55 4.65 -4.59 0.28
C ASN A 55 4.93 -6.06 0.66
N GLY A 56 5.16 -6.34 1.94
CA GLY A 56 5.36 -7.72 2.42
C GLY A 56 4.13 -8.61 2.21
N ALA A 57 2.93 -8.11 2.51
CA ALA A 57 1.69 -8.85 2.29
C ALA A 57 1.45 -9.16 0.81
N ILE A 58 1.73 -8.20 -0.08
CA ILE A 58 1.54 -8.36 -1.52
C ILE A 58 2.62 -9.26 -2.12
N PHE A 59 3.87 -9.16 -1.67
CA PHE A 59 4.92 -10.09 -2.07
C PHE A 59 4.52 -11.54 -1.76
N GLU A 60 4.02 -11.79 -0.55
CA GLU A 60 3.60 -13.13 -0.15
C GLU A 60 2.36 -13.61 -0.93
N HIS A 61 1.39 -12.72 -1.20
CA HIS A 61 0.25 -13.03 -2.06
C HIS A 61 0.69 -13.41 -3.46
N ASN A 62 1.56 -12.61 -4.09
CA ASN A 62 2.07 -12.86 -5.44
C ASN A 62 2.83 -14.19 -5.52
N ARG A 63 3.63 -14.50 -4.48
CA ARG A 63 4.37 -15.76 -4.38
C ARG A 63 3.44 -16.98 -4.35
N ARG A 64 2.30 -16.87 -3.67
CA ARG A 64 1.29 -17.94 -3.57
C ARG A 64 0.35 -18.01 -4.78
N ASN A 65 0.13 -16.88 -5.44
CA ASN A 65 -0.87 -16.71 -6.50
C ASN A 65 -0.26 -16.03 -7.74
N PRO A 66 0.68 -16.68 -8.45
CA PRO A 66 1.38 -16.05 -9.57
C PRO A 66 0.43 -15.60 -10.71
N GLY A 67 -0.70 -16.28 -10.90
CA GLY A 67 -1.74 -15.90 -11.87
C GLY A 67 -2.67 -14.77 -11.41
N ALA A 68 -2.57 -14.35 -10.14
CA ALA A 68 -3.37 -13.29 -9.53
C ALA A 68 -2.49 -12.20 -8.88
N ALA A 69 -1.34 -11.92 -9.50
CA ALA A 69 -0.31 -11.05 -8.93
C ALA A 69 -0.65 -9.56 -9.09
N TYR A 70 -0.26 -8.78 -8.09
CA TYR A 70 -0.33 -7.32 -8.05
C TYR A 70 1.06 -6.71 -8.26
N SER A 71 1.10 -5.48 -8.77
CA SER A 71 2.31 -4.65 -8.77
C SER A 71 2.07 -3.39 -7.95
N ILE A 72 3.10 -2.90 -7.27
CA ILE A 72 3.03 -1.70 -6.43
C ILE A 72 4.18 -0.77 -6.80
N ASP A 73 3.88 0.52 -6.89
CA ASP A 73 4.85 1.62 -6.95
C ASP A 73 4.57 2.61 -5.81
N VAL A 74 5.62 2.94 -5.07
CA VAL A 74 5.55 3.83 -3.90
C VAL A 74 6.57 4.93 -4.08
N LYS A 75 6.11 6.17 -4.03
CA LYS A 75 6.94 7.37 -4.16
C LYS A 75 6.49 8.39 -3.14
N HIS A 76 7.42 9.13 -2.54
CA HIS A 76 7.04 10.23 -1.65
C HIS A 76 8.05 11.37 -1.63
N THR A 77 7.53 12.55 -1.34
CA THR A 77 8.28 13.80 -1.09
C THR A 77 8.04 14.30 0.33
N LEU A 78 7.57 13.42 1.23
CA LEU A 78 7.43 13.71 2.65
C LEU A 78 8.78 14.16 3.24
N ARG A 79 8.75 15.30 3.95
CA ARG A 79 9.93 15.86 4.62
C ARG A 79 9.97 15.54 6.12
N LYS A 80 8.92 14.91 6.63
CA LYS A 80 8.76 14.47 8.01
C LYS A 80 8.10 13.09 8.02
N ASN A 81 8.32 12.35 9.10
CA ASN A 81 7.56 11.13 9.35
C ASN A 81 6.10 11.48 9.61
N LEU A 82 5.20 10.84 8.87
CA LEU A 82 3.75 10.97 9.05
C LEU A 82 3.25 9.78 9.86
N TYR A 83 2.63 10.07 11.01
CA TYR A 83 1.98 9.09 11.88
C TYR A 83 0.47 9.31 11.83
N LEU A 84 -0.30 8.25 12.09
CA LEU A 84 -1.76 8.31 12.17
C LEU A 84 -2.18 8.21 13.64
N ASP A 85 -3.05 9.13 14.05
CA ASP A 85 -3.65 9.17 15.39
C ASP A 85 -4.99 8.40 15.44
#